data_AF-A0A5C8NH79-F1
#
_entry.id   AF-A0A5C8NH79-F1
#
_cell.length_a   1.000
_cell.length_b   1.000
_cell.length_c   1.000
_cell.angle_alpha   90.00
_cell.angle_beta   90.00
_cell.angle_gamma   90.00
#
_symmetry.space_group_name_H-M   'P 1'
#
loop_
_entity.id
_entity.type
_entity.pdbx_description
1 polymer ?
#
loop_
_entity_poly.entity_id
_entity_poly.type
_entity_poly.pdbx_seq_one_letter_code
_entity_poly.pdbx_strand_id
1 'polypeptide(L)' 'MAKALLGYVGGPTTDQLRETARLRQRITDLESEVLRLKIENEGLLKTLSERVDHVTAGDLLEPLAH' A
#
# COMPACT_ATOMS: atom_id res chain seq x y z
N MET A 1 10.52 27.95 -31.82
CA MET A 1 9.96 26.60 -32.06
C MET A 1 11.00 25.55 -32.46
N ALA A 2 12.09 25.89 -33.19
CA ALA A 2 13.13 24.93 -33.57
C ALA A 2 13.86 24.23 -32.38
N LYS A 3 14.06 24.92 -31.25
CA LYS A 3 14.73 24.35 -30.06
C LYS A 3 13.91 23.27 -29.35
N ALA A 4 12.59 23.29 -29.51
CA ALA A 4 11.67 22.29 -28.95
C ALA A 4 11.64 21.00 -29.81
N LEU A 5 11.87 21.12 -31.12
CA LEU A 5 11.93 19.98 -32.03
C LEU A 5 13.27 19.24 -31.94
N LEU A 6 14.38 19.93 -31.71
CA LEU A 6 15.71 19.30 -31.62
C LEU A 6 15.85 18.36 -30.40
N GLY A 7 15.20 18.69 -29.29
CA GLY A 7 15.17 17.83 -28.09
C GLY A 7 14.28 16.59 -28.24
N TYR A 8 13.32 16.60 -29.18
CA TYR A 8 12.38 15.49 -29.41
C TYR A 8 12.96 14.39 -30.32
N VAL A 9 13.98 14.71 -31.13
CA VAL A 9 14.57 13.78 -32.12
C VAL A 9 15.77 12.98 -31.57
N GLY A 10 16.30 13.32 -30.39
CA GLY A 10 17.57 12.77 -29.86
C GLY A 10 17.48 11.84 -28.65
N GLY A 11 16.28 11.53 -28.13
CA GLY A 11 16.10 10.74 -26.91
C GLY A 11 15.50 11.56 -25.74
N PRO A 12 15.25 10.94 -24.58
CA PRO A 12 14.61 11.61 -23.46
C PRO A 12 15.45 12.80 -22.99
N THR A 13 14.81 13.96 -22.91
CA THR A 13 15.43 15.19 -22.42
C THR A 13 15.86 15.02 -20.95
N THR A 14 16.84 15.81 -20.50
CA THR A 14 17.30 15.77 -19.09
C THR A 14 16.16 16.01 -18.10
N ASP A 15 15.18 16.83 -18.47
CA ASP A 15 13.99 17.09 -17.65
C ASP A 15 13.10 15.85 -17.53
N GLN A 16 12.86 15.14 -18.64
CA GLN A 16 12.14 13.87 -18.63
C GLN A 16 12.88 12.79 -17.82
N LEU A 17 14.21 12.75 -17.87
CA LEU A 17 15.00 11.83 -17.03
C LEU A 17 14.87 12.15 -15.54
N ARG A 18 14.85 13.44 -15.17
CA ARG A 18 14.63 13.86 -13.77
C ARG A 18 13.22 13.51 -13.30
N GLU A 19 12.22 13.75 -14.13
CA GLU A 19 10.83 13.47 -13.77
C GLU A 19 10.59 11.97 -13.66
N THR A 20 11.13 11.17 -14.57
CA THR A 20 11.04 9.70 -14.45
C THR A 20 11.77 9.17 -13.22
N ALA A 21 12.91 9.74 -12.83
CA ALA A 21 13.59 9.40 -11.58
C ALA A 21 12.75 9.77 -10.35
N ARG A 22 12.13 10.97 -10.34
CA ARG A 22 11.24 11.42 -9.27
C ARG A 22 10.01 10.52 -9.15
N LEU A 23 9.38 10.18 -10.27
CA LEU A 23 8.22 9.29 -10.30
C LEU A 23 8.58 7.89 -9.81
N ARG A 24 9.73 7.36 -10.21
CA ARG A 24 10.23 6.07 -9.71
C ARG A 24 10.42 6.10 -8.19
N GLN A 25 11.05 7.14 -7.65
CA GLN A 25 11.21 7.27 -6.20
C GLN A 25 9.84 7.29 -5.49
N ARG A 26 8.91 8.09 -6.01
CA ARG A 26 7.56 8.17 -5.44
C ARG A 26 6.82 6.84 -5.51
N ILE A 27 6.98 6.07 -6.58
CA ILE A 27 6.41 4.72 -6.71
C ILE A 27 6.99 3.82 -5.61
N THR A 28 8.32 3.79 -5.45
CA THR A 28 8.97 3.01 -4.39
C THR A 28 8.46 3.38 -3.00
N ASP A 29 8.32 4.67 -2.73
CA ASP A 29 7.81 5.17 -1.45
C ASP A 29 6.35 4.71 -1.23
N LEU A 30 5.51 4.82 -2.26
CA LEU A 30 4.11 4.35 -2.21
C LEU A 30 3.99 2.83 -2.04
N GLU A 31 4.84 2.05 -2.71
CA GLU A 31 4.88 0.59 -2.57
C GLU A 31 5.25 0.19 -1.14
N SER A 32 6.22 0.91 -0.53
CA SER A 32 6.61 0.68 0.86
C SER A 32 5.47 0.97 1.84
N GLU A 33 4.71 2.04 1.60
CA GLU A 33 3.59 2.45 2.43
C GLU A 33 2.40 1.48 2.30
N VAL A 34 2.11 1.02 1.08
CA VAL A 34 1.09 -0.02 0.86
C VAL A 34 1.46 -1.31 1.59
N LEU A 35 2.73 -1.72 1.54
CA LEU A 35 3.17 -2.91 2.26
C LEU A 35 3.01 -2.74 3.78
N ARG A 36 3.39 -1.58 4.33
CA ARG A 36 3.21 -1.24 5.75
C ARG A 36 1.74 -1.34 6.16
N LEU A 37 0.84 -0.71 5.41
CA LEU A 37 -0.59 -0.71 5.68
C LEU A 37 -1.22 -2.10 5.52
N LYS A 38 -0.73 -2.94 4.61
CA LYS A 38 -1.17 -4.33 4.49
C LYS A 38 -0.83 -5.14 5.74
N ILE A 39 0.42 -5.03 6.21
CA ILE A 39 0.86 -5.71 7.43
C ILE A 39 0.03 -5.26 8.64
N GLU A 40 -0.23 -3.95 8.75
CA GLU A 40 -1.08 -3.40 9.81
C GLU A 40 -2.51 -3.96 9.74
N ASN A 41 -3.14 -3.95 8.55
CA ASN A 41 -4.47 -4.50 8.36
C ASN A 41 -4.53 -6.01 8.64
N GLU A 42 -3.54 -6.78 8.23
CA GLU A 42 -3.44 -8.21 8.54
C GLU A 42 -3.36 -8.44 10.06
N GLY A 43 -2.59 -7.62 10.77
CA GLY A 43 -2.53 -7.64 12.23
C GLY A 43 -3.88 -7.32 12.87
N LEU A 44 -4.55 -6.27 12.42
CA LEU A 44 -5.88 -5.87 12.92
C LEU A 44 -6.94 -6.95 12.63
N LEU A 45 -6.94 -7.55 11.44
CA LEU A 45 -7.83 -8.63 11.07
C LEU A 45 -7.60 -9.87 11.93
N LYS A 46 -6.34 -10.20 12.23
CA LYS A 46 -6.01 -11.30 13.14
C LYS A 46 -6.56 -11.04 14.54
N THR A 47 -6.32 -9.86 15.10
CA THR A 47 -6.86 -9.48 16.43
C THR A 47 -8.38 -9.49 16.44
N LEU A 48 -9.02 -9.04 15.36
CA LEU A 48 -10.49 -9.10 15.23
C LEU A 48 -10.99 -10.55 15.21
N SER A 49 -10.34 -11.43 14.44
CA SER A 49 -10.69 -12.86 14.40
C SER A 49 -10.57 -13.50 15.78
N GLU A 50 -9.46 -13.29 16.48
CA GLU A 50 -9.26 -13.80 17.84
C GLU A 50 -10.37 -13.32 18.78
N ARG A 51 -10.78 -12.05 18.68
CA ARG A 51 -11.86 -11.50 19.50
C ARG A 51 -13.22 -12.09 19.15
N VAL A 52 -13.51 -12.33 17.87
CA VAL A 52 -14.76 -12.99 17.43
C VAL A 52 -14.81 -14.43 17.93
N ASP A 53 -13.70 -15.17 17.88
CA ASP A 53 -13.62 -16.53 18.40
C ASP A 53 -13.87 -16.56 19.91
N HIS A 54 -13.33 -15.60 20.67
CA HIS A 54 -13.59 -15.45 22.10
C HIS A 54 -15.05 -15.13 22.43
N VAL A 55 -15.70 -14.22 21.67
CA VAL A 55 -17.13 -13.92 21.85
C VAL A 55 -17.97 -15.15 21.54
N THR A 56 -17.70 -15.83 20.43
CA THR A 56 -18.43 -17.04 20.03
C THR A 56 -18.27 -18.16 21.08
N ALA A 57 -17.07 -18.34 21.63
CA ALA A 57 -16.85 -19.30 22.72
C ALA A 57 -17.59 -18.89 24.01
N GLY A 58 -17.64 -17.60 24.34
CA GLY A 58 -18.42 -17.07 25.46
C GLY A 58 -19.93 -17.32 25.29
N ASP A 59 -20.46 -17.01 24.11
CA ASP A 59 -21.86 -17.18 23.74
C ASP A 59 -22.30 -18.67 23.73
N LEU A 60 -21.36 -19.61 23.50
CA LEU A 60 -21.61 -21.05 23.58
C LEU A 60 -21.54 -21.62 25.01
N LEU A 61 -20.90 -20.92 25.95
CA LEU A 61 -20.77 -21.33 27.35
C LEU A 61 -21.91 -20.79 28.23
N GLU A 62 -22.50 -19.66 27.86
CA GLU A 62 -23.63 -19.03 28.56
C GLU A 62 -24.98 -19.82 28.55
N PRO A 63 -25.33 -20.65 27.54
CA PRO A 63 -26.60 -21.38 27.51
C PRO A 63 -26.67 -22.57 28.48
N LEU A 64 -25.55 -23.02 29.07
CA LEU A 64 -25.48 -24.24 29.87
C LEU A 64 -25.64 -24.00 31.39
N ALA A 65 -25.88 -22.75 31.81
CA ALA A 65 -25.96 -22.37 33.23
C ALA A 65 -27.38 -22.27 33.81
N HIS A 66 -28.40 -22.88 33.17
CA HIS A 66 -29.78 -22.92 33.69
C HIS A 66 -30.32 -24.35 33.78
#